data_AF-A0A973RJT0-F1
#
_entry.id   AF-A0A973RJT0-F1
#
_cell.length_a   1.000
_cell.length_b   1.000
_cell.length_c   1.000
_cell.angle_alpha   90.00
_cell.angle_beta   90.00
_cell.angle_gamma   90.00
#
_symmetry.space_group_name_H-M   'P 1'
#
loop_
_entity.id
_entity.type
_entity.pdbx_description
1 polymer ?
#
loop_
_entity_poly.entity_id
_entity_poly.type
_entity_poly.pdbx_seq_one_letter_code
_entity_poly.pdbx_strand_id
1 'polypeptide(L)'
;MKGSQEITMAEAQQVPETAQAPLPIGPAQPAPEVPGARQTLLRRIATGTPMVSLLSVVLAIVIGGVLMAVTNPKVAAAAGYFFARPSDTISEIFRPYTALIQGSIFNWEGADLAAKLYPLAETLTVSTPLIFAGLGVALAFRAGLFNIGAQGQLIFGALFGAYVGFTWHLPIGLHLLVVILAGIVGGGIWGGIVGLLTARTGAHEVIVTIMFNYVASFLLLFLLTTPAFQRKGSTNPISPFLDQNALFPELLGPQFRLHAGFILAILVTWGVWWILARSTVGFEFRAVGANPNAARTAGVNVARATILVMALAGALAGLAGIAQVSGTEKYLSAGVAASIGFDAITVALLGRSTPWGTFFAGLLFGAFRAGGVSMQAVTQTPIDIVLVIQSLIVLFIAAPPLVRAVFGLNPRKPKASRPKRPVQSGAAA
;
A
#
# COMPACT_ATOMS: atom_id res chain seq x y z
N MET A 1 -84.29 -31.67 -13.77
CA MET A 1 -83.89 -30.48 -12.99
C MET A 1 -82.39 -30.32 -13.17
N LYS A 2 -81.97 -29.56 -14.19
CA LYS A 2 -81.38 -28.19 -14.08
C LYS A 2 -80.12 -28.18 -13.18
N GLY A 3 -78.91 -27.91 -13.66
CA GLY A 3 -78.47 -27.54 -15.01
C GLY A 3 -76.95 -27.75 -15.16
N SER A 4 -76.57 -28.31 -16.30
CA SER A 4 -75.22 -28.32 -16.83
C SER A 4 -75.21 -27.35 -18.00
N GLN A 5 -74.37 -26.30 -17.95
CA GLN A 5 -74.11 -25.47 -19.10
C GLN A 5 -72.64 -25.58 -19.46
N GLU A 6 -72.45 -25.99 -20.71
CA GLU A 6 -71.21 -26.11 -21.46
C GLU A 6 -70.50 -24.76 -21.49
N ILE A 7 -69.19 -24.78 -21.24
CA ILE A 7 -68.29 -23.66 -21.50
C ILE A 7 -67.85 -23.81 -22.96
N THR A 8 -68.56 -23.13 -23.85
CA THR A 8 -68.22 -23.05 -25.28
C THR A 8 -67.49 -21.74 -25.52
N MET A 9 -66.32 -21.85 -26.15
CA MET A 9 -65.49 -20.73 -26.58
C MET A 9 -66.20 -19.89 -27.67
N ALA A 10 -66.46 -18.60 -27.40
CA ALA A 10 -66.50 -17.52 -28.40
C ALA A 10 -66.97 -16.19 -27.76
N GLU A 11 -66.04 -15.33 -27.38
CA GLU A 11 -66.21 -13.86 -27.35
C GLU A 11 -64.81 -13.28 -27.16
N ALA A 12 -64.16 -12.81 -28.22
CA ALA A 12 -64.36 -11.52 -28.87
C ALA A 12 -63.12 -10.67 -28.60
N GLN A 13 -62.31 -10.57 -29.64
CA GLN A 13 -61.23 -9.61 -29.82
C GLN A 13 -61.70 -8.22 -29.38
N GLN A 14 -61.06 -7.67 -28.35
CA GLN A 14 -61.03 -6.23 -28.11
C GLN A 14 -59.58 -5.80 -27.96
N VAL A 15 -59.05 -5.28 -29.07
CA VAL A 15 -57.83 -4.49 -29.14
C VAL A 15 -58.23 -3.04 -28.88
N PRO A 16 -57.75 -2.36 -27.83
CA PRO A 16 -57.83 -0.91 -27.76
C PRO A 16 -56.66 -0.32 -28.55
N GLU A 17 -57.00 0.20 -29.71
CA GLU A 17 -56.18 0.99 -30.62
C GLU A 17 -55.64 2.24 -29.91
N THR A 18 -54.38 2.20 -29.47
CA THR A 18 -53.58 3.40 -29.15
C THR A 18 -52.31 3.36 -29.98
N ALA A 19 -52.47 3.51 -31.29
CA ALA A 19 -51.37 3.81 -32.19
C ALA A 19 -50.86 5.23 -31.87
N GLN A 20 -49.91 5.35 -30.94
CA GLN A 20 -49.12 6.56 -30.78
C GLN A 20 -48.26 6.73 -32.03
N ALA A 21 -48.48 7.80 -32.77
CA ALA A 21 -47.67 8.19 -33.93
C ALA A 21 -46.18 8.28 -33.54
N PRO A 22 -45.24 7.88 -34.43
CA PRO A 22 -43.82 8.04 -34.16
C PRO A 22 -43.50 9.53 -33.94
N LEU A 23 -42.87 9.86 -32.82
CA LEU A 23 -42.42 11.22 -32.53
C LEU A 23 -41.54 11.73 -33.69
N PRO A 24 -41.72 12.97 -34.18
CA PRO A 24 -40.88 13.53 -35.22
C PRO A 24 -39.42 13.54 -34.75
N ILE A 25 -38.54 12.91 -35.54
CA ILE A 25 -37.10 12.91 -35.31
C ILE A 25 -36.64 14.37 -35.42
N GLY A 26 -36.38 15.00 -34.29
CA GLY A 26 -35.78 16.34 -34.26
C GLY A 26 -34.46 16.36 -35.05
N PRO A 27 -34.05 17.53 -35.60
CA PRO A 27 -32.85 17.61 -36.42
C PRO A 27 -31.67 16.98 -35.69
N ALA A 28 -30.95 16.11 -36.40
CA ALA A 28 -29.81 15.35 -35.89
C ALA A 28 -28.91 16.28 -35.07
N GLN A 29 -28.67 15.92 -33.80
CA GLN A 29 -27.72 16.66 -32.98
C GLN A 29 -26.38 16.65 -33.73
N PRO A 30 -25.73 17.81 -33.93
CA PRO A 30 -24.43 17.82 -34.57
C PRO A 30 -23.49 16.91 -33.78
N ALA A 31 -22.82 16.00 -34.48
CA ALA A 31 -21.90 15.05 -33.87
C ALA A 31 -20.91 15.82 -32.98
N PRO A 32 -20.64 15.37 -31.75
CA PRO A 32 -19.69 16.05 -30.89
C PRO A 32 -18.36 16.15 -31.62
N GLU A 33 -17.82 17.36 -31.77
CA GLU A 33 -16.47 17.58 -32.32
C GLU A 33 -15.50 16.68 -31.57
N VAL A 34 -14.99 15.64 -32.25
CA VAL A 34 -14.00 14.73 -31.67
C VAL A 34 -12.70 15.52 -31.60
N PRO A 35 -12.19 15.89 -30.39
CA PRO A 35 -10.92 16.60 -30.29
C PRO A 35 -9.84 15.72 -30.93
N GLY A 36 -9.01 16.29 -31.79
CA GLY A 36 -8.03 15.55 -32.57
C GLY A 36 -7.25 14.55 -31.72
N ALA A 37 -7.04 13.33 -32.22
CA ALA A 37 -6.54 12.17 -31.48
C ALA A 37 -5.29 12.45 -30.61
N ARG A 38 -4.42 13.38 -31.04
CA ARG A 38 -3.26 13.84 -30.27
C ARG A 38 -3.62 14.64 -29.02
N GLN A 39 -4.61 15.54 -29.08
CA GLN A 39 -5.10 16.29 -27.92
C GLN A 39 -5.81 15.36 -26.92
N THR A 40 -6.54 14.36 -27.40
CA THR A 40 -7.16 13.34 -26.56
C THR A 40 -6.13 12.43 -25.90
N LEU A 41 -5.06 12.05 -26.60
CA LEU A 41 -3.94 11.26 -26.05
C LEU A 41 -3.13 12.04 -25.02
N LEU A 42 -2.67 13.25 -25.34
CA LEU A 42 -1.91 14.10 -24.41
C LEU A 42 -2.70 14.38 -23.14
N ARG A 43 -4.01 14.62 -23.26
CA ARG A 43 -4.89 14.85 -22.12
C ARG A 43 -5.12 13.58 -21.30
N ARG A 44 -5.23 12.40 -21.93
CA ARG A 44 -5.32 11.10 -21.22
C ARG A 44 -4.04 10.79 -20.44
N ILE A 45 -2.87 11.11 -21.01
CA ILE A 45 -1.59 10.98 -20.32
C ILE A 45 -1.51 11.96 -19.15
N ALA A 46 -1.82 13.25 -19.39
CA ALA A 46 -1.77 14.30 -18.37
C ALA A 46 -2.75 14.08 -17.19
N THR A 47 -3.93 13.50 -17.45
CA THR A 47 -4.94 13.20 -16.41
C THR A 47 -4.83 11.78 -15.85
N GLY A 48 -3.92 10.97 -16.41
CA GLY A 48 -3.72 9.58 -16.06
C GLY A 48 -3.25 9.40 -14.62
N THR A 49 -3.58 8.25 -14.04
CA THR A 49 -3.20 7.91 -12.66
C THR A 49 -1.69 8.03 -12.40
N PRO A 50 -0.79 7.56 -13.28
CA PRO A 50 0.66 7.69 -13.07
C PRO A 50 1.14 9.15 -13.07
N MET A 51 0.54 9.99 -13.92
CA MET A 51 0.90 11.42 -13.98
C MET A 51 0.51 12.14 -12.70
N VAL A 52 -0.66 11.84 -12.14
CA VAL A 52 -1.08 12.44 -10.86
C VAL A 52 -0.11 12.03 -9.75
N SER A 53 0.31 10.76 -9.67
CA SER A 53 1.32 10.33 -8.70
C SER A 53 2.66 11.04 -8.88
N LEU A 54 3.13 11.25 -10.11
CA LEU A 54 4.33 12.03 -10.39
C LEU A 54 4.20 13.47 -9.92
N LEU A 55 3.08 14.12 -10.24
CA LEU A 55 2.77 15.49 -9.81
C LEU A 55 2.64 15.61 -8.29
N SER A 56 2.12 14.59 -7.61
CA SER A 56 2.09 14.52 -6.15
C SER A 56 3.50 14.54 -5.55
N VAL A 57 4.42 13.74 -6.11
CA VAL A 57 5.83 13.71 -5.68
C VAL A 57 6.50 15.07 -5.95
N VAL A 58 6.29 15.65 -7.13
CA VAL A 58 6.83 16.99 -7.46
C VAL A 58 6.32 18.05 -6.49
N LEU A 59 5.01 18.09 -6.24
CA LEU A 59 4.40 19.03 -5.31
C LEU A 59 4.96 18.88 -3.89
N ALA A 60 5.17 17.64 -3.46
CA ALA A 60 5.76 17.35 -2.16
C ALA A 60 7.23 17.79 -2.06
N ILE A 61 8.01 17.57 -3.11
CA ILE A 61 9.40 18.05 -3.20
C ILE A 61 9.44 19.57 -3.16
N VAL A 62 8.55 20.25 -3.88
CA VAL A 62 8.48 21.72 -3.87
C VAL A 62 8.14 22.24 -2.47
N ILE A 63 7.09 21.71 -1.83
CA ILE A 63 6.68 22.15 -0.49
C ILE A 63 7.74 21.78 0.56
N GLY A 64 8.36 20.60 0.43
CA GLY A 64 9.50 20.22 1.25
C GLY A 64 10.68 21.17 1.06
N GLY A 65 10.90 21.68 -0.14
CA GLY A 65 12.02 22.56 -0.46
C GLY A 65 11.82 23.92 0.17
N VAL A 66 10.57 24.42 0.15
CA VAL A 66 10.17 25.61 0.89
C VAL A 66 10.36 25.41 2.39
N LEU A 67 9.94 24.26 2.93
CA LEU A 67 10.13 23.94 4.34
C LEU A 67 11.62 23.93 4.71
N MET A 68 12.46 23.27 3.92
CA MET A 68 13.91 23.23 4.08
C MET A 68 14.53 24.62 4.00
N ALA A 69 14.04 25.46 3.08
CA ALA A 69 14.55 26.82 2.94
C ALA A 69 14.30 27.68 4.19
N VAL A 70 13.18 27.44 4.88
CA VAL A 70 12.80 28.16 6.11
C VAL A 70 13.46 27.58 7.36
N THR A 71 13.67 26.25 7.40
CA THR A 71 14.05 25.54 8.64
C THR A 71 15.53 25.19 8.72
N ASN A 72 16.24 25.10 7.59
CA ASN A 72 17.64 24.67 7.59
C ASN A 72 18.56 25.84 7.94
N PRO A 73 19.36 25.76 9.04
CA PRO A 73 20.28 26.82 9.43
C PRO A 73 21.30 27.18 8.35
N LYS A 74 21.73 26.20 7.54
CA LYS A 74 22.68 26.43 6.45
C LYS A 74 22.05 27.23 5.31
N VAL A 75 20.78 26.98 5.01
CA VAL A 75 20.04 27.78 4.01
C VAL A 75 19.81 29.18 4.53
N ALA A 76 19.43 29.34 5.80
CA ALA A 76 19.25 30.66 6.42
C ALA A 76 20.56 31.47 6.40
N ALA A 77 21.70 30.84 6.71
CA ALA A 77 23.01 31.49 6.61
C ALA A 77 23.34 31.88 5.16
N ALA A 78 23.11 30.99 4.19
CA ALA A 78 23.34 31.28 2.78
C ALA A 78 22.44 32.40 2.24
N ALA A 79 21.19 32.46 2.69
CA ALA A 79 20.24 33.51 2.33
C ALA A 79 20.69 34.90 2.81
N GLY A 80 21.43 34.98 3.91
CA GLY A 80 21.98 36.24 4.43
C GLY A 80 22.93 36.96 3.47
N TYR A 81 23.57 36.23 2.56
CA TYR A 81 24.44 36.77 1.51
C TYR A 81 23.95 36.42 0.10
N PHE A 82 22.63 36.21 -0.06
CA PHE A 82 22.01 35.79 -1.32
C PHE A 82 22.43 36.66 -2.52
N PHE A 83 22.46 37.98 -2.36
CA PHE A 83 22.82 38.89 -3.45
C PHE A 83 24.32 38.87 -3.80
N ALA A 84 25.18 38.36 -2.91
CA ALA A 84 26.60 38.18 -3.19
C ALA A 84 26.87 36.84 -3.88
N ARG A 85 26.20 35.76 -3.45
CA ARG A 85 26.35 34.40 -4.00
C ARG A 85 25.00 33.66 -4.00
N PRO A 86 24.13 33.91 -4.99
CA PRO A 86 22.81 33.28 -5.03
C PRO A 86 22.90 31.75 -5.28
N SER A 87 23.99 31.28 -5.89
CA SER A 87 24.27 29.86 -6.11
C SER A 87 24.26 29.05 -4.81
N ASP A 88 24.81 29.63 -3.73
CA ASP A 88 25.06 28.91 -2.49
C ASP A 88 23.72 28.62 -1.79
N THR A 89 22.81 29.61 -1.79
CA THR A 89 21.45 29.45 -1.26
C THR A 89 20.66 28.41 -2.04
N ILE A 90 20.71 28.46 -3.39
CA ILE A 90 20.02 27.49 -4.24
C ILE A 90 20.58 26.08 -4.00
N SER A 91 21.90 25.93 -3.95
CA SER A 91 22.54 24.63 -3.76
C SER A 91 22.18 23.99 -2.41
N GLU A 92 22.13 24.78 -1.33
CA GLU A 92 21.78 24.28 0.01
C GLU A 92 20.29 23.89 0.12
N ILE A 93 19.40 24.49 -0.68
CA ILE A 93 17.99 24.07 -0.79
C ILE A 93 17.88 22.69 -1.49
N PHE A 94 18.67 22.45 -2.53
CA PHE A 94 18.60 21.21 -3.32
C PHE A 94 19.46 20.06 -2.76
N ARG A 95 20.46 20.36 -1.93
CA ARG A 95 21.38 19.39 -1.32
C ARG A 95 20.71 18.24 -0.56
N PRO A 96 19.62 18.46 0.21
CA PRO A 96 18.88 17.35 0.82
C PRO A 96 18.28 16.39 -0.22
N TYR A 97 17.79 16.91 -1.35
CA TYR A 97 17.19 16.10 -2.41
C TYR A 97 18.24 15.30 -3.19
N THR A 98 19.40 15.90 -3.46
CA THR A 98 20.49 15.16 -4.09
C THR A 98 21.00 14.05 -3.18
N ALA A 99 21.15 14.32 -1.87
CA ALA A 99 21.50 13.32 -0.87
C ALA A 99 20.46 12.20 -0.75
N LEU A 100 19.16 12.53 -0.87
CA LEU A 100 18.09 11.54 -0.90
C LEU A 100 18.21 10.60 -2.11
N ILE A 101 18.43 11.15 -3.30
CA ILE A 101 18.57 10.36 -4.54
C ILE A 101 19.86 9.54 -4.50
N GLN A 102 20.96 10.14 -4.04
CA GLN A 102 22.23 9.45 -3.81
C GLN A 102 22.07 8.26 -2.89
N GLY A 103 21.41 8.48 -1.75
CA GLY A 103 21.20 7.47 -0.70
C GLY A 103 20.15 6.42 -1.01
N SER A 104 19.43 6.55 -2.13
CA SER A 104 18.37 5.61 -2.49
C SER A 104 18.60 4.87 -3.81
N ILE A 105 19.23 5.50 -4.80
CA ILE A 105 19.36 4.92 -6.15
C ILE A 105 20.82 4.69 -6.51
N PHE A 106 21.65 5.73 -6.48
CA PHE A 106 23.02 5.62 -6.98
C PHE A 106 23.92 6.67 -6.34
N ASN A 107 24.99 6.23 -5.68
CA ASN A 107 25.96 7.13 -5.06
C ASN A 107 27.10 7.42 -6.03
N TRP A 108 26.96 8.46 -6.85
CA TRP A 108 28.00 8.96 -7.76
C TRP A 108 29.31 9.40 -7.08
N GLU A 109 29.34 9.62 -5.77
CA GLU A 109 30.56 9.94 -5.01
C GLU A 109 31.29 8.68 -4.48
N GLY A 110 30.73 7.49 -4.72
CA GLY A 110 31.32 6.23 -4.28
C GLY A 110 32.68 5.94 -4.92
N ALA A 111 33.62 5.46 -4.11
CA ALA A 111 34.99 5.15 -4.54
C ALA A 111 35.05 3.99 -5.55
N ASP A 112 34.17 3.00 -5.41
CA ASP A 112 34.10 1.80 -6.23
C ASP A 112 32.66 1.50 -6.70
N LEU A 113 32.50 0.49 -7.56
CA LEU A 113 31.19 0.11 -8.08
C LEU A 113 30.25 -0.37 -6.96
N ALA A 114 30.79 -1.01 -5.92
CA ALA A 114 30.00 -1.47 -4.78
C ALA A 114 29.43 -0.29 -3.99
N ALA A 115 30.24 0.72 -3.64
CA ALA A 115 29.77 1.93 -2.98
C ALA A 115 28.75 2.70 -3.83
N LYS A 116 28.92 2.69 -5.17
CA LYS A 116 27.98 3.32 -6.11
C LYS A 116 26.60 2.64 -6.12
N LEU A 117 26.56 1.31 -6.03
CA LEU A 117 25.33 0.50 -6.07
C LEU A 117 24.73 0.19 -4.70
N TYR A 118 25.47 0.41 -3.61
CA TYR A 118 25.01 0.16 -2.24
C TYR A 118 23.65 0.82 -1.92
N PRO A 119 23.39 2.09 -2.30
CA PRO A 119 22.10 2.73 -2.07
C PRO A 119 20.91 1.98 -2.67
N LEU A 120 21.07 1.46 -3.89
CA LEU A 120 20.02 0.67 -4.54
C LEU A 120 19.77 -0.63 -3.78
N ALA A 121 20.83 -1.34 -3.41
CA ALA A 121 20.72 -2.59 -2.65
C ALA A 121 20.06 -2.37 -1.27
N GLU A 122 20.41 -1.27 -0.60
CA GLU A 122 19.80 -0.87 0.68
C GLU A 122 18.32 -0.53 0.50
N THR A 123 17.95 0.23 -0.54
CA THR A 123 16.55 0.48 -0.91
C THR A 123 15.78 -0.83 -1.08
N LEU A 124 16.29 -1.78 -1.84
CA LEU A 124 15.63 -3.07 -2.05
C LEU A 124 15.50 -3.88 -0.75
N THR A 125 16.51 -3.80 0.12
CA THR A 125 16.50 -4.44 1.45
C THR A 125 15.39 -3.86 2.32
N VAL A 126 15.34 -2.53 2.46
CA VAL A 126 14.35 -1.82 3.28
C VAL A 126 12.94 -1.94 2.70
N SER A 127 12.79 -2.01 1.38
CA SER A 127 11.51 -2.22 0.71
C SER A 127 10.92 -3.61 0.97
N THR A 128 11.74 -4.63 1.17
CA THR A 128 11.29 -6.02 1.29
C THR A 128 10.20 -6.22 2.37
N PRO A 129 10.42 -5.85 3.64
CA PRO A 129 9.38 -5.98 4.67
C PRO A 129 8.17 -5.06 4.42
N LEU A 130 8.38 -3.87 3.83
CA LEU A 130 7.29 -2.94 3.49
C LEU A 130 6.37 -3.51 2.41
N ILE A 131 6.93 -4.22 1.42
CA ILE A 131 6.16 -4.91 0.38
C ILE A 131 5.33 -6.02 1.00
N PHE A 132 5.93 -6.90 1.82
CA PHE A 132 5.20 -7.99 2.46
C PHE A 132 4.04 -7.51 3.33
N ALA A 133 4.32 -6.58 4.26
CA ALA A 133 3.29 -6.02 5.13
C ALA A 133 2.25 -5.22 4.31
N GLY A 134 2.70 -4.44 3.32
CA GLY A 134 1.82 -3.68 2.43
C GLY A 134 0.87 -4.57 1.64
N LEU A 135 1.32 -5.74 1.16
CA LEU A 135 0.47 -6.72 0.47
C LEU A 135 -0.58 -7.29 1.42
N GLY A 136 -0.22 -7.55 2.68
CA GLY A 136 -1.16 -7.97 3.72
C GLY A 136 -2.25 -6.94 3.96
N VAL A 137 -1.88 -5.66 4.10
CA VAL A 137 -2.84 -4.56 4.27
C VAL A 137 -3.69 -4.35 3.01
N ALA A 138 -3.09 -4.41 1.82
CA ALA A 138 -3.80 -4.29 0.55
C ALA A 138 -4.84 -5.41 0.36
N LEU A 139 -4.52 -6.64 0.76
CA LEU A 139 -5.44 -7.77 0.73
C LEU A 139 -6.64 -7.54 1.66
N ALA A 140 -6.41 -7.07 2.89
CA ALA A 140 -7.47 -6.73 3.83
C ALA A 140 -8.38 -5.60 3.31
N PHE A 141 -7.80 -4.54 2.74
CA PHE A 141 -8.56 -3.46 2.11
C PHE A 141 -9.44 -3.95 0.96
N ARG A 142 -8.99 -4.94 0.18
CA ARG A 142 -9.80 -5.54 -0.88
C ARG A 142 -11.02 -6.30 -0.36
N ALA A 143 -10.98 -6.75 0.89
CA ALA A 143 -12.10 -7.36 1.60
C ALA A 143 -12.92 -6.37 2.45
N GLY A 144 -12.63 -5.06 2.35
CA GLY A 144 -13.34 -4.02 3.11
C GLY A 144 -12.93 -3.92 4.58
N LEU A 145 -11.83 -4.56 4.98
CA LEU A 145 -11.33 -4.52 6.36
C LEU A 145 -10.14 -3.59 6.49
N PHE A 146 -10.12 -2.76 7.54
CA PHE A 146 -9.03 -1.83 7.79
C PHE A 146 -8.02 -2.42 8.80
N ASN A 147 -7.06 -3.23 8.29
CA ASN A 147 -6.11 -3.97 9.13
C ASN A 147 -4.91 -3.10 9.61
N ILE A 148 -5.10 -2.33 10.67
CA ILE A 148 -4.00 -1.63 11.39
C ILE A 148 -3.12 -2.64 12.17
N GLY A 149 -3.60 -3.88 12.30
CA GLY A 149 -2.98 -4.97 13.06
C GLY A 149 -1.75 -5.58 12.39
N ALA A 150 -1.40 -5.13 11.19
CA ALA A 150 -0.21 -5.59 10.47
C ALA A 150 1.06 -5.47 11.32
N GLN A 151 1.14 -4.46 12.19
CA GLN A 151 2.24 -4.28 13.14
C GLN A 151 2.38 -5.46 14.12
N GLY A 152 1.29 -5.85 14.81
CA GLY A 152 1.29 -6.98 15.72
C GLY A 152 1.45 -8.33 15.00
N GLN A 153 0.86 -8.46 13.80
CA GLN A 153 1.02 -9.65 12.97
C GLN A 153 2.47 -9.85 12.52
N LEU A 154 3.17 -8.77 12.17
CA LEU A 154 4.61 -8.77 11.88
C LEU A 154 5.41 -9.21 13.11
N ILE A 155 5.13 -8.65 14.29
CA ILE A 155 5.77 -9.01 15.55
C ILE A 155 5.65 -10.52 15.81
N PHE A 156 4.45 -11.09 15.65
CA PHE A 156 4.24 -12.52 15.86
C PHE A 156 4.90 -13.41 14.80
N GLY A 157 4.95 -12.96 13.54
CA GLY A 157 5.72 -13.66 12.52
C GLY A 157 7.22 -13.66 12.81
N ALA A 158 7.78 -12.51 13.22
CA ALA A 158 9.16 -12.39 13.67
C ALA A 158 9.45 -13.27 14.88
N LEU A 159 8.54 -13.29 15.87
CA LEU A 159 8.65 -14.08 17.10
C LEU A 159 8.75 -15.59 16.79
N PHE A 160 7.81 -16.11 15.99
CA PHE A 160 7.77 -17.54 15.67
C PHE A 160 8.96 -17.95 14.80
N GLY A 161 9.28 -17.15 13.78
CA GLY A 161 10.41 -17.39 12.90
C GLY A 161 11.74 -17.37 13.64
N ALA A 162 11.97 -16.35 14.47
CA ALA A 162 13.18 -16.24 15.27
C ALA A 162 13.30 -17.39 16.25
N TYR A 163 12.21 -17.73 16.97
CA TYR A 163 12.21 -18.86 17.90
C TYR A 163 12.69 -20.15 17.23
N VAL A 164 12.12 -20.51 16.08
CA VAL A 164 12.60 -21.67 15.31
C VAL A 164 14.04 -21.47 14.82
N GLY A 165 14.39 -20.26 14.40
CA GLY A 165 15.70 -19.94 13.83
C GLY A 165 16.87 -20.03 14.82
N PHE A 166 16.63 -19.82 16.12
CA PHE A 166 17.67 -19.96 17.15
C PHE A 166 17.54 -21.20 18.03
N THR A 167 16.40 -21.91 18.03
CA THR A 167 16.21 -23.13 18.85
C THR A 167 16.37 -24.43 18.08
N TRP A 168 15.96 -24.46 16.81
CA TRP A 168 16.06 -25.66 15.99
C TRP A 168 17.34 -25.58 15.18
N HIS A 169 18.03 -26.71 15.00
CA HIS A 169 19.28 -26.78 14.25
C HIS A 169 19.09 -27.73 13.07
N LEU A 170 18.55 -27.21 11.97
CA LEU A 170 18.20 -28.01 10.79
C LEU A 170 19.24 -27.84 9.67
N PRO A 171 19.30 -28.78 8.70
CA PRO A 171 20.16 -28.65 7.53
C PRO A 171 19.86 -27.39 6.70
N ILE A 172 20.86 -26.97 5.92
CA ILE A 172 20.75 -25.81 5.04
C ILE A 172 19.56 -25.93 4.08
N GLY A 173 18.87 -24.82 3.82
CA GLY A 173 17.66 -24.77 3.01
C GLY A 173 16.40 -25.20 3.75
N LEU A 174 16.42 -26.36 4.42
CA LEU A 174 15.27 -26.81 5.22
C LEU A 174 15.03 -25.87 6.42
N HIS A 175 16.10 -25.46 7.10
CA HIS A 175 15.98 -24.57 8.25
C HIS A 175 15.30 -23.24 7.88
N LEU A 176 15.80 -22.55 6.86
CA LEU A 176 15.21 -21.32 6.34
C LEU A 176 13.73 -21.53 5.92
N LEU A 177 13.40 -22.63 5.25
CA LEU A 177 12.02 -22.93 4.86
C LEU A 177 11.10 -23.04 6.09
N VAL A 178 11.52 -23.78 7.13
CA VAL A 178 10.73 -23.93 8.36
C VAL A 178 10.60 -22.59 9.08
N VAL A 179 11.63 -21.75 9.08
CA VAL A 179 11.58 -20.39 9.67
C VAL A 179 10.58 -19.50 8.92
N ILE A 180 10.58 -19.52 7.58
CA ILE A 180 9.61 -18.80 6.76
C ILE A 180 8.18 -19.28 7.07
N LEU A 181 7.97 -20.60 7.11
CA LEU A 181 6.66 -21.19 7.42
C LEU A 181 6.22 -20.84 8.84
N ALA A 182 7.12 -20.86 9.82
CA ALA A 182 6.83 -20.46 11.19
C ALA A 182 6.39 -18.99 11.26
N GLY A 183 7.00 -18.09 10.49
CA GLY A 183 6.58 -16.69 10.42
C GLY A 183 5.23 -16.49 9.76
N ILE A 184 4.96 -17.21 8.65
CA ILE A 184 3.65 -17.24 7.99
C ILE A 184 2.57 -17.69 8.98
N VAL A 185 2.84 -18.77 9.71
CA VAL A 185 1.91 -19.33 10.70
C VAL A 185 1.74 -18.40 11.88
N GLY A 186 2.81 -17.85 12.46
CA GLY A 186 2.75 -16.94 13.60
C GLY A 186 1.95 -15.67 13.29
N GLY A 187 2.27 -14.99 12.18
CA GLY A 187 1.52 -13.82 11.75
C GLY A 187 0.08 -14.16 11.35
N GLY A 188 -0.13 -15.31 10.69
CA GLY A 188 -1.45 -15.76 10.26
C GLY A 188 -2.37 -16.16 11.41
N ILE A 189 -1.84 -16.80 12.47
CA ILE A 189 -2.57 -17.08 13.70
C ILE A 189 -2.98 -15.75 14.35
N TRP A 190 -2.04 -14.81 14.48
CA TRP A 190 -2.34 -13.51 15.13
C TRP A 190 -3.43 -12.73 14.38
N GLY A 191 -3.32 -12.66 13.05
CA GLY A 191 -4.35 -12.05 12.20
C GLY A 191 -5.68 -12.81 12.25
N GLY A 192 -5.62 -14.14 12.20
CA GLY A 192 -6.80 -15.02 12.25
C GLY A 192 -7.58 -14.90 13.57
N ILE A 193 -6.90 -14.74 14.71
CA ILE A 193 -7.55 -14.49 16.01
C ILE A 193 -8.35 -13.19 15.94
N VAL A 194 -7.76 -12.11 15.43
CA VAL A 194 -8.47 -10.83 15.29
C VAL A 194 -9.65 -10.95 14.32
N GLY A 195 -9.45 -11.62 13.18
CA GLY A 195 -10.53 -11.90 12.22
C GLY A 195 -11.66 -12.73 12.83
N LEU A 196 -11.35 -13.70 13.68
CA LEU A 196 -12.34 -14.51 14.40
C LEU A 196 -13.14 -13.68 15.40
N LEU A 197 -12.46 -12.83 16.19
CA LEU A 197 -13.13 -11.94 17.13
C LEU A 197 -14.08 -11.01 16.39
N THR A 198 -13.60 -10.28 15.38
CA THR A 198 -14.43 -9.39 14.55
C THR A 198 -15.61 -10.15 13.93
N ALA A 199 -15.39 -11.32 13.35
CA ALA A 199 -16.44 -12.09 12.67
C ALA A 199 -17.51 -12.65 13.63
N ARG A 200 -17.16 -12.96 14.88
CA ARG A 200 -18.06 -13.59 15.86
C ARG A 200 -18.75 -12.59 16.78
N THR A 201 -18.05 -11.56 17.24
CA THR A 201 -18.57 -10.62 18.23
C THR A 201 -19.14 -9.35 17.59
N GLY A 202 -18.81 -9.07 16.33
CA GLY A 202 -19.15 -7.80 15.67
C GLY A 202 -18.31 -6.62 16.17
N ALA A 203 -17.27 -6.86 16.96
CA ALA A 203 -16.34 -5.81 17.37
C ALA A 203 -15.63 -5.21 16.15
N HIS A 204 -15.55 -3.88 16.12
CA HIS A 204 -14.92 -3.17 15.00
C HIS A 204 -13.45 -3.55 14.89
N GLU A 205 -13.06 -4.08 13.72
CA GLU A 205 -11.74 -4.60 13.41
C GLU A 205 -10.62 -3.59 13.66
N VAL A 206 -10.88 -2.29 13.47
CA VAL A 206 -9.90 -1.23 13.71
C VAL A 206 -9.51 -1.20 15.19
N ILE A 207 -10.48 -1.26 16.10
CA ILE A 207 -10.22 -1.21 17.53
C ILE A 207 -9.51 -2.49 17.98
N VAL A 208 -10.02 -3.65 17.55
CA VAL A 208 -9.44 -4.95 17.94
C VAL A 208 -7.99 -5.05 17.45
N THR A 209 -7.72 -4.66 16.20
CA THR A 209 -6.35 -4.70 15.66
C THR A 209 -5.40 -3.75 16.37
N ILE A 210 -5.81 -2.51 16.70
CA ILE A 210 -4.98 -1.58 17.46
C ILE A 210 -4.68 -2.15 18.85
N MET A 211 -5.68 -2.68 19.55
CA MET A 211 -5.47 -3.26 20.89
C MET A 211 -4.53 -4.47 20.85
N PHE A 212 -4.68 -5.34 19.85
CA PHE A 212 -3.80 -6.50 19.67
C PHE A 212 -2.36 -6.13 19.29
N ASN A 213 -2.11 -4.95 18.70
CA ASN A 213 -0.74 -4.46 18.51
C ASN A 213 -0.03 -4.24 19.85
N TYR A 214 -0.70 -3.63 20.84
CA TYR A 214 -0.13 -3.43 22.17
C TYR A 214 0.14 -4.76 22.87
N VAL A 215 -0.82 -5.70 22.79
CA VAL A 215 -0.65 -7.06 23.34
C VAL A 215 0.57 -7.74 22.72
N ALA A 216 0.75 -7.63 21.40
CA ALA A 216 1.91 -8.20 20.73
C ALA A 216 3.23 -7.59 21.17
N SER A 217 3.32 -6.26 21.24
CA SER A 217 4.53 -5.57 21.68
C SER A 217 4.91 -5.91 23.12
N PHE A 218 3.94 -5.88 24.05
CA PHE A 218 4.21 -6.20 25.45
C PHE A 218 4.51 -7.68 25.68
N LEU A 219 3.84 -8.58 24.95
CA LEU A 219 4.15 -10.00 25.02
C LEU A 219 5.55 -10.29 24.48
N LEU A 220 5.94 -9.70 23.34
CA LEU A 220 7.30 -9.84 22.81
C LEU A 220 8.32 -9.33 23.83
N LEU A 221 8.10 -8.15 24.41
CA LEU A 221 8.98 -7.58 25.41
C LEU A 221 9.12 -8.48 26.63
N PHE A 222 8.00 -9.02 27.14
CA PHE A 222 8.01 -9.97 28.24
C PHE A 222 8.75 -11.27 27.87
N LEU A 223 8.49 -11.85 26.70
CA LEU A 223 9.16 -13.07 26.28
C LEU A 223 10.68 -12.88 26.22
N LEU A 224 11.15 -11.73 25.72
CA LEU A 224 12.58 -11.40 25.63
C LEU A 224 13.27 -11.20 26.99
N THR A 225 12.55 -11.20 28.12
CA THR A 225 13.14 -11.26 29.47
C THR A 225 13.15 -12.67 30.06
N THR A 226 12.56 -13.65 29.38
CA THR A 226 12.55 -15.04 29.82
C THR A 226 13.82 -15.78 29.39
N PRO A 227 14.28 -16.79 30.15
CA PRO A 227 15.46 -17.58 29.78
C PRO A 227 15.35 -18.30 28.42
N ALA A 228 14.12 -18.52 27.93
CA ALA A 228 13.86 -19.20 26.66
C ALA A 228 14.16 -18.34 25.43
N PHE A 229 14.03 -17.01 25.56
CA PHE A 229 14.22 -16.07 24.45
C PHE A 229 15.38 -15.12 24.69
N GLN A 230 15.77 -14.84 25.93
CA GLN A 230 16.84 -13.88 26.19
C GLN A 230 18.21 -14.47 25.85
N ARG A 231 19.04 -13.67 25.18
CA ARG A 231 20.43 -14.04 24.92
C ARG A 231 21.20 -14.20 26.24
N LYS A 232 21.84 -15.37 26.42
CA LYS A 232 22.71 -15.64 27.56
C LYS A 232 23.80 -14.56 27.68
N GLY A 233 23.93 -13.98 28.87
CA GLY A 233 24.92 -12.93 29.15
C GLY A 233 24.52 -11.51 28.71
N SER A 234 23.31 -11.30 28.17
CA SER A 234 22.79 -9.97 27.87
C SER A 234 21.64 -9.61 28.81
N THR A 235 21.64 -8.38 29.31
CA THR A 235 20.49 -7.79 30.03
C THR A 235 19.51 -7.10 29.09
N ASN A 236 19.89 -6.89 27.82
CA ASN A 236 19.03 -6.27 26.83
C ASN A 236 17.93 -7.26 26.38
N PRO A 237 16.72 -6.77 26.03
CA PRO A 237 15.63 -7.60 25.51
C PRO A 237 15.92 -7.97 24.04
N ILE A 238 16.88 -8.88 23.85
CA ILE A 238 17.30 -9.40 22.54
C ILE A 238 17.45 -10.92 22.59
N SER A 239 17.15 -11.58 21.48
CA SER A 239 17.32 -13.02 21.36
C SER A 239 18.76 -13.43 21.05
N PRO A 240 19.10 -14.72 21.21
CA PRO A 240 20.24 -15.29 20.51
C PRO A 240 20.18 -14.98 19.01
N PHE A 241 21.34 -14.97 18.36
CA PHE A 241 21.39 -14.91 16.90
C PHE A 241 20.76 -16.17 16.32
N LEU A 242 20.09 -16.02 15.19
CA LEU A 242 19.61 -17.16 14.40
C LEU A 242 20.82 -17.89 13.81
N ASP A 243 20.67 -19.20 13.62
CA ASP A 243 21.69 -20.02 12.96
C ASP A 243 21.93 -19.52 11.53
N GLN A 244 23.17 -19.67 11.03
CA GLN A 244 23.51 -19.22 9.66
C GLN A 244 22.64 -19.88 8.59
N ASN A 245 22.22 -21.13 8.80
CA ASN A 245 21.36 -21.88 7.89
C ASN A 245 19.88 -21.42 7.91
N ALA A 246 19.49 -20.62 8.90
CA ALA A 246 18.17 -20.00 9.05
C ALA A 246 18.09 -18.59 8.43
N LEU A 247 19.21 -18.05 7.94
CA LEU A 247 19.28 -16.72 7.35
C LEU A 247 19.00 -16.77 5.85
N PHE A 248 18.45 -15.69 5.31
CA PHE A 248 18.37 -15.53 3.86
C PHE A 248 19.78 -15.41 3.27
N PRO A 249 20.07 -16.11 2.15
CA PRO A 249 21.33 -15.91 1.45
C PRO A 249 21.40 -14.50 0.87
N GLU A 250 22.57 -13.87 0.99
CA GLU A 250 22.89 -12.56 0.44
C GLU A 250 23.01 -12.67 -1.10
N LEU A 251 22.45 -11.70 -1.84
CA LEU A 251 22.30 -11.81 -3.31
C LEU A 251 23.46 -11.20 -4.10
N LEU A 252 24.08 -10.13 -3.58
CA LEU A 252 25.10 -9.36 -4.29
C LEU A 252 26.49 -9.42 -3.62
N GLY A 253 26.64 -10.30 -2.62
CA GLY A 253 27.84 -10.41 -1.80
C GLY A 253 27.73 -9.71 -0.44
N PRO A 254 28.71 -9.92 0.45
CA PRO A 254 28.65 -9.55 1.86
C PRO A 254 28.67 -8.04 2.13
N GLN A 255 29.11 -7.24 1.16
CA GLN A 255 29.07 -5.78 1.23
C GLN A 255 27.65 -5.21 1.07
N PHE A 256 26.68 -6.00 0.64
CA PHE A 256 25.29 -5.59 0.50
C PHE A 256 24.39 -6.33 1.49
N ARG A 257 23.48 -5.60 2.14
CA ARG A 257 22.46 -6.21 3.01
C ARG A 257 21.31 -6.87 2.23
N LEU A 258 21.34 -6.78 0.90
CA LEU A 258 20.33 -7.35 0.02
C LEU A 258 20.37 -8.86 0.05
N HIS A 259 19.23 -9.45 0.41
CA HIS A 259 19.08 -10.87 0.63
C HIS A 259 17.93 -11.47 -0.19
N ALA A 260 17.89 -12.80 -0.31
CA ALA A 260 16.90 -13.54 -1.11
C ALA A 260 15.43 -13.30 -0.72
N GLY A 261 15.17 -12.75 0.48
CA GLY A 261 13.84 -12.24 0.86
C GLY A 261 13.23 -11.24 -0.16
N PHE A 262 14.03 -10.48 -0.91
CA PHE A 262 13.50 -9.61 -1.97
C PHE A 262 12.93 -10.41 -3.16
N ILE A 263 13.60 -11.51 -3.54
CA ILE A 263 13.07 -12.43 -4.57
C ILE A 263 11.76 -13.06 -4.09
N LEU A 264 11.71 -13.46 -2.81
CA LEU A 264 10.48 -13.95 -2.20
C LEU A 264 9.37 -12.88 -2.24
N ALA A 265 9.69 -11.59 -2.06
CA ALA A 265 8.71 -10.50 -2.16
C ALA A 265 8.09 -10.38 -3.56
N ILE A 266 8.88 -10.58 -4.62
CA ILE A 266 8.38 -10.63 -6.00
C ILE A 266 7.45 -11.84 -6.19
N LEU A 267 7.86 -13.02 -5.74
CA LEU A 267 7.06 -14.24 -5.84
C LEU A 267 5.75 -14.13 -5.08
N VAL A 268 5.78 -13.55 -3.87
CA VAL A 268 4.58 -13.33 -3.04
C VAL A 268 3.68 -12.27 -3.65
N THR A 269 4.23 -11.20 -4.24
CA THR A 269 3.44 -10.21 -4.99
C THR A 269 2.67 -10.88 -6.12
N TRP A 270 3.34 -11.74 -6.89
CA TRP A 270 2.69 -12.54 -7.93
C TRP A 270 1.64 -13.48 -7.37
N GLY A 271 1.92 -14.16 -6.25
CA GLY A 271 0.98 -15.04 -5.57
C GLY A 271 -0.28 -14.31 -5.09
N VAL A 272 -0.14 -13.13 -4.48
CA VAL A 272 -1.26 -12.28 -4.05
C VAL A 272 -2.04 -11.75 -5.27
N TRP A 273 -1.35 -11.38 -6.35
CA TRP A 273 -2.00 -11.07 -7.62
C TRP A 273 -2.82 -12.23 -8.16
N TRP A 274 -2.30 -13.44 -8.12
CA TRP A 274 -3.02 -14.63 -8.57
C TRP A 274 -4.24 -14.92 -7.67
N ILE A 275 -4.07 -14.87 -6.35
CA ILE A 275 -5.18 -15.06 -5.39
C ILE A 275 -6.29 -14.04 -5.67
N LEU A 276 -5.96 -12.75 -5.80
CA LEU A 276 -6.97 -11.75 -6.09
C LEU A 276 -7.55 -11.93 -7.50
N ALA A 277 -6.74 -11.94 -8.55
CA ALA A 277 -7.24 -11.88 -9.93
C ALA A 277 -7.84 -13.19 -10.44
N ARG A 278 -7.41 -14.35 -9.93
CA ARG A 278 -7.67 -15.67 -10.53
C ARG A 278 -8.31 -16.71 -9.61
N SER A 279 -8.48 -16.45 -8.31
CA SER A 279 -9.08 -17.42 -7.38
C SER A 279 -10.52 -17.08 -6.97
N THR A 280 -11.27 -18.10 -6.56
CA THR A 280 -12.62 -17.97 -5.97
C THR A 280 -12.58 -17.22 -4.64
N VAL A 281 -11.60 -17.50 -3.79
CA VAL A 281 -11.37 -16.80 -2.51
C VAL A 281 -11.18 -15.30 -2.74
N GLY A 282 -10.38 -14.93 -3.75
CA GLY A 282 -10.18 -13.52 -4.10
C GLY A 282 -11.44 -12.84 -4.63
N PHE A 283 -12.29 -13.57 -5.35
CA PHE A 283 -13.60 -13.07 -5.77
C PHE A 283 -14.52 -12.82 -4.56
N GLU A 284 -14.60 -13.77 -3.62
CA GLU A 284 -15.37 -13.62 -2.37
C GLU A 284 -14.90 -12.41 -1.56
N PHE A 285 -13.58 -12.23 -1.41
CA PHE A 285 -13.03 -11.05 -0.74
C PHE A 285 -13.49 -9.76 -1.37
N ARG A 286 -13.36 -9.62 -2.70
CA ARG A 286 -13.83 -8.41 -3.39
C ARG A 286 -15.34 -8.20 -3.28
N ALA A 287 -16.12 -9.28 -3.33
CA ALA A 287 -17.57 -9.20 -3.17
C ALA A 287 -17.95 -8.70 -1.77
N VAL A 288 -17.35 -9.27 -0.72
CA VAL A 288 -17.54 -8.84 0.67
C VAL A 288 -17.11 -7.39 0.87
N GLY A 289 -15.95 -7.02 0.34
CA GLY A 289 -15.43 -5.65 0.45
C GLY A 289 -16.25 -4.61 -0.30
N ALA A 290 -16.92 -5.00 -1.39
CA ALA A 290 -17.82 -4.10 -2.12
C ALA A 290 -19.15 -3.92 -1.39
N ASN A 291 -19.77 -5.01 -0.92
CA ASN A 291 -20.98 -4.96 -0.10
C ASN A 291 -21.19 -6.30 0.65
N PRO A 292 -20.99 -6.35 1.97
CA PRO A 292 -21.11 -7.59 2.74
C PRO A 292 -22.55 -8.12 2.79
N ASN A 293 -23.57 -7.25 2.73
CA ASN A 293 -24.97 -7.65 2.73
C ASN A 293 -25.35 -8.32 1.39
N ALA A 294 -24.95 -7.72 0.27
CA ALA A 294 -25.16 -8.30 -1.06
C ALA A 294 -24.37 -9.61 -1.24
N ALA A 295 -23.14 -9.68 -0.74
CA ALA A 295 -22.34 -10.90 -0.74
C ALA A 295 -23.03 -12.03 0.04
N ARG A 296 -23.62 -11.72 1.20
CA ARG A 296 -24.39 -12.68 1.99
C ARG A 296 -25.62 -13.19 1.26
N THR A 297 -26.37 -12.33 0.57
CA THR A 297 -27.53 -12.75 -0.24
C THR A 297 -27.11 -13.61 -1.45
N ALA A 298 -25.89 -13.43 -1.95
CA ALA A 298 -25.31 -14.25 -3.00
C ALA A 298 -24.68 -15.57 -2.50
N GLY A 299 -24.85 -15.90 -1.20
CA GLY A 299 -24.37 -17.15 -0.60
C GLY A 299 -22.94 -17.11 -0.04
N VAL A 300 -22.26 -15.96 -0.07
CA VAL A 300 -20.90 -15.84 0.48
C VAL A 300 -20.95 -15.79 2.01
N ASN A 301 -20.14 -16.63 2.65
CA ASN A 301 -19.99 -16.61 4.11
C ASN A 301 -19.04 -15.48 4.53
N VAL A 302 -19.61 -14.31 4.84
CA VAL A 302 -18.86 -13.11 5.26
C VAL A 302 -17.95 -13.39 6.46
N ALA A 303 -18.42 -14.15 7.46
CA ALA A 303 -17.63 -14.44 8.66
C ALA A 303 -16.37 -15.27 8.33
N ARG A 304 -16.50 -16.30 7.47
CA ARG A 304 -15.35 -17.09 6.99
C ARG A 304 -14.40 -16.23 6.16
N ALA A 305 -14.94 -15.38 5.29
CA ALA A 305 -14.14 -14.46 4.48
C ALA A 305 -13.33 -13.49 5.35
N THR A 306 -13.93 -12.92 6.41
CA THR A 306 -13.25 -12.05 7.38
C THR A 306 -12.12 -12.77 8.11
N ILE A 307 -12.34 -14.00 8.59
CA ILE A 307 -11.30 -14.77 9.27
C ILE A 307 -10.15 -15.09 8.32
N LEU A 308 -10.48 -15.59 7.11
CA LEU A 308 -9.50 -16.05 6.15
C LEU A 308 -8.67 -14.90 5.59
N VAL A 309 -9.30 -13.75 5.27
CA VAL A 309 -8.54 -12.59 4.79
C VAL A 309 -7.62 -12.03 5.87
N MET A 310 -8.05 -12.00 7.14
CA MET A 310 -7.20 -11.52 8.24
C MET A 310 -6.06 -12.49 8.55
N ALA A 311 -6.28 -13.81 8.45
CA ALA A 311 -5.23 -14.80 8.56
C ALA A 311 -4.21 -14.69 7.42
N LEU A 312 -4.66 -14.52 6.16
CA LEU A 312 -3.76 -14.33 5.03
C LEU A 312 -3.01 -12.99 5.10
N ALA A 313 -3.68 -11.91 5.50
CA ALA A 313 -3.06 -10.61 5.73
C ALA A 313 -1.98 -10.70 6.84
N GLY A 314 -2.30 -11.42 7.92
CA GLY A 314 -1.36 -11.71 8.99
C GLY A 314 -0.18 -12.56 8.56
N ALA A 315 -0.40 -13.56 7.71
CA ALA A 315 0.68 -14.37 7.13
C ALA A 315 1.63 -13.54 6.27
N LEU A 316 1.09 -12.63 5.46
CA LEU A 316 1.88 -11.69 4.66
C LEU A 316 2.64 -10.69 5.53
N ALA A 317 2.03 -10.15 6.58
CA ALA A 317 2.73 -9.32 7.57
C ALA A 317 3.80 -10.12 8.34
N GLY A 318 3.55 -11.40 8.62
CA GLY A 318 4.51 -12.30 9.26
C GLY A 318 5.77 -12.50 8.42
N LEU A 319 5.65 -12.57 7.08
CA LEU A 319 6.80 -12.57 6.17
C LEU A 319 7.65 -11.29 6.26
N ALA A 320 7.03 -10.14 6.54
CA ALA A 320 7.78 -8.92 6.81
C ALA A 320 8.63 -9.06 8.09
N GLY A 321 8.11 -9.76 9.10
CA GLY A 321 8.84 -10.09 10.32
C GLY A 321 10.02 -11.02 10.05
N ILE A 322 9.83 -12.04 9.20
CA ILE A 322 10.90 -12.93 8.74
C ILE A 322 11.99 -12.18 7.98
N ALA A 323 11.62 -11.25 7.09
CA ALA A 323 12.60 -10.41 6.39
C ALA A 323 13.49 -9.63 7.36
N GLN A 324 12.94 -9.19 8.50
CA GLN A 324 13.72 -8.52 9.55
C GLN A 324 14.62 -9.50 10.31
N VAL A 325 14.08 -10.60 10.86
CA VAL A 325 14.86 -11.48 11.75
C VAL A 325 15.83 -12.41 11.02
N SER A 326 15.46 -12.91 9.84
CA SER A 326 16.29 -13.83 9.03
C SER A 326 17.09 -13.12 7.95
N GLY A 327 16.80 -11.85 7.66
CA GLY A 327 17.53 -11.05 6.68
C GLY A 327 18.46 -10.05 7.37
N THR A 328 17.85 -8.95 7.78
CA THR A 328 18.57 -7.73 8.17
C THR A 328 19.21 -7.80 9.55
N GLU A 329 18.42 -8.12 10.58
CA GLU A 329 18.84 -8.00 11.98
C GLU A 329 19.55 -9.27 12.48
N LYS A 330 19.18 -10.45 11.96
CA LYS A 330 19.74 -11.77 12.36
C LYS A 330 19.47 -12.17 13.82
N TYR A 331 18.67 -11.39 14.54
CA TYR A 331 18.13 -11.67 15.88
C TYR A 331 16.78 -10.98 16.05
N LEU A 332 16.04 -11.39 17.09
CA LEU A 332 14.79 -10.76 17.50
C LEU A 332 15.05 -9.72 18.58
N SER A 333 14.48 -8.53 18.42
CA SER A 333 14.52 -7.44 19.40
C SER A 333 13.11 -6.92 19.68
N ALA A 334 12.93 -6.24 20.82
CA ALA A 334 11.66 -5.60 21.14
C ALA A 334 11.23 -4.56 20.07
N GLY A 335 12.19 -4.00 19.33
CA GLY A 335 11.97 -3.02 18.27
C GLY A 335 11.85 -3.60 16.86
N VAL A 336 11.72 -4.92 16.69
CA VAL A 336 11.80 -5.60 15.37
C VAL A 336 10.85 -5.01 14.30
N ALA A 337 9.66 -4.57 14.72
CA ALA A 337 8.65 -4.02 13.83
C ALA A 337 8.89 -2.55 13.46
N ALA A 338 9.60 -1.79 14.31
CA ALA A 338 9.74 -0.33 14.21
C ALA A 338 8.39 0.34 13.85
N SER A 339 8.28 0.94 12.66
CA SER A 339 7.05 1.51 12.09
C SER A 339 6.48 0.71 10.90
N ILE A 340 7.09 -0.43 10.53
CA ILE A 340 6.87 -1.11 9.24
C ILE A 340 5.38 -1.45 9.01
N GLY A 341 4.70 -1.97 10.02
CA GLY A 341 3.28 -2.33 9.91
C GLY A 341 2.36 -1.13 9.76
N PHE A 342 2.73 0.04 10.28
CA PHE A 342 1.99 1.29 10.05
C PHE A 342 2.33 1.89 8.69
N ASP A 343 3.61 1.89 8.30
CA ASP A 343 4.07 2.35 6.98
C ASP A 343 3.42 1.53 5.84
N ALA A 344 3.16 0.24 6.10
CA ALA A 344 2.47 -0.66 5.17
C ALA A 344 1.07 -0.17 4.78
N ILE A 345 0.36 0.57 5.65
CA ILE A 345 -0.94 1.17 5.36
C ILE A 345 -0.80 2.17 4.21
N THR A 346 0.17 3.05 4.36
CA THR A 346 0.52 4.05 3.36
C THR A 346 0.93 3.39 2.04
N VAL A 347 1.78 2.36 2.11
CA VAL A 347 2.22 1.60 0.92
C VAL A 347 1.03 0.95 0.20
N ALA A 348 0.08 0.37 0.94
CA ALA A 348 -1.13 -0.22 0.37
C ALA A 348 -2.05 0.83 -0.27
N LEU A 349 -2.27 1.98 0.39
CA LEU A 349 -3.09 3.09 -0.12
C LEU A 349 -2.47 3.70 -1.39
N LEU A 350 -1.18 3.96 -1.37
CA LEU A 350 -0.40 4.43 -2.51
C LEU A 350 -0.48 3.45 -3.69
N GLY A 351 -0.35 2.16 -3.40
CA GLY A 351 -0.54 1.07 -4.36
C GLY A 351 -2.00 0.82 -4.77
N ARG A 352 -2.95 1.60 -4.24
CA ARG A 352 -4.40 1.50 -4.49
C ARG A 352 -4.95 0.09 -4.23
N SER A 353 -4.38 -0.59 -3.24
CA SER A 353 -4.68 -1.97 -2.87
C SER A 353 -4.58 -2.94 -4.06
N THR A 354 -3.68 -2.67 -5.02
CA THR A 354 -3.36 -3.61 -6.11
C THR A 354 -2.00 -4.24 -5.83
N PRO A 355 -1.78 -5.55 -6.06
CA PRO A 355 -0.53 -6.19 -5.64
C PRO A 355 0.72 -5.56 -6.26
N TRP A 356 0.72 -5.33 -7.58
CA TRP A 356 1.82 -4.65 -8.25
C TRP A 356 1.93 -3.18 -7.88
N GLY A 357 0.80 -2.48 -7.68
CA GLY A 357 0.85 -1.10 -7.18
C GLY A 357 1.49 -1.02 -5.79
N THR A 358 1.16 -1.95 -4.89
CA THR A 358 1.73 -2.07 -3.55
C THR A 358 3.21 -2.44 -3.60
N PHE A 359 3.63 -3.31 -4.52
CA PHE A 359 5.03 -3.62 -4.75
C PHE A 359 5.84 -2.37 -5.14
N PHE A 360 5.40 -1.63 -6.16
CA PHE A 360 6.09 -0.40 -6.58
C PHE A 360 6.02 0.72 -5.53
N ALA A 361 4.91 0.81 -4.79
CA ALA A 361 4.78 1.70 -3.66
C ALA A 361 5.79 1.37 -2.55
N GLY A 362 5.99 0.08 -2.25
CA GLY A 362 6.98 -0.38 -1.27
C GLY A 362 8.42 -0.12 -1.71
N LEU A 363 8.71 -0.22 -3.01
CA LEU A 363 9.99 0.21 -3.60
C LEU A 363 10.22 1.71 -3.39
N LEU A 364 9.23 2.55 -3.70
CA LEU A 364 9.31 3.99 -3.49
C LEU A 364 9.52 4.34 -2.01
N PHE A 365 8.79 3.67 -1.11
CA PHE A 365 8.90 3.91 0.33
C PHE A 365 10.24 3.48 0.92
N GLY A 366 10.77 2.33 0.48
CA GLY A 366 12.11 1.91 0.87
C GLY A 366 13.19 2.84 0.34
N ALA A 367 13.03 3.38 -0.88
CA ALA A 367 13.91 4.41 -1.43
C ALA A 367 13.91 5.66 -0.55
N PHE A 368 12.73 6.13 -0.12
CA PHE A 368 12.68 7.29 0.79
C PHE A 368 13.30 7.00 2.15
N ARG A 369 13.16 5.79 2.68
CA ARG A 369 13.74 5.42 3.98
C ARG A 369 15.26 5.28 3.92
N ALA A 370 15.80 4.59 2.90
CA ALA A 370 17.25 4.47 2.66
C ALA A 370 17.88 5.84 2.34
N GLY A 371 17.27 6.59 1.43
CA GLY A 371 17.70 7.94 1.07
C GLY A 371 17.60 8.93 2.22
N GLY A 372 16.58 8.79 3.08
CA GLY A 372 16.35 9.68 4.22
C GLY A 372 17.46 9.62 5.26
N VAL A 373 18.00 8.43 5.51
CA VAL A 373 19.17 8.24 6.38
C VAL A 373 20.40 8.94 5.80
N SER A 374 20.62 8.82 4.49
CA SER A 374 21.73 9.50 3.81
C SER A 374 21.57 11.02 3.81
N MET A 375 20.34 11.51 3.59
CA MET A 375 20.01 12.93 3.71
C MET A 375 20.36 13.45 5.11
N GLN A 376 19.91 12.76 6.17
CA GLN A 376 20.23 13.13 7.55
C GLN A 376 21.74 13.19 7.79
N ALA A 377 22.49 12.18 7.34
CA ALA A 377 23.93 12.12 7.51
C ALA A 377 24.67 13.29 6.82
N VAL A 378 24.30 13.61 5.58
CA VAL A 378 24.98 14.63 4.77
C VAL A 378 24.58 16.04 5.19
N THR A 379 23.29 16.31 5.39
CA THR A 379 22.82 17.67 5.62
C THR A 379 22.84 18.07 7.09
N GLN A 380 22.95 17.09 8.01
CA GLN A 380 22.75 17.27 9.46
C GLN A 380 21.36 17.84 9.78
N THR A 381 20.41 17.64 8.88
CA THR A 381 19.01 18.01 9.07
C THR A 381 18.38 17.02 10.07
N PRO A 382 17.60 17.49 11.05
CA PRO A 382 16.82 16.59 11.90
C PRO A 382 15.98 15.63 11.07
N ILE A 383 15.97 14.34 11.46
CA ILE A 383 15.22 13.30 10.75
C ILE A 383 13.72 13.59 10.70
N ASP A 384 13.21 14.38 11.65
CA ASP A 384 11.82 14.82 11.68
C ASP A 384 11.42 15.60 10.42
N ILE A 385 12.32 16.42 9.85
CA ILE A 385 12.03 17.16 8.61
C ILE A 385 11.96 16.20 7.43
N VAL A 386 12.82 15.17 7.41
CA VAL A 386 12.78 14.11 6.40
C VAL A 386 11.45 13.36 6.46
N LEU A 387 10.97 13.04 7.66
CA LEU A 387 9.67 12.39 7.89
C LEU A 387 8.49 13.29 7.47
N VAL A 388 8.57 14.60 7.71
CA VAL A 388 7.55 15.55 7.22
C VAL A 388 7.49 15.56 5.69
N ILE A 389 8.64 15.58 5.00
CA ILE A 389 8.69 15.50 3.53
C ILE A 389 8.07 14.19 3.04
N GLN A 390 8.44 13.05 3.64
CA GLN A 390 7.84 11.75 3.31
C GLN A 390 6.32 11.76 3.51
N SER A 391 5.84 12.33 4.62
CA SER A 391 4.41 12.44 4.93
C SER A 391 3.66 13.33 3.95
N LEU A 392 4.28 14.43 3.49
CA LEU A 392 3.72 15.29 2.44
C LEU A 392 3.60 14.54 1.10
N ILE A 393 4.62 13.76 0.73
CA ILE A 393 4.58 12.91 -0.48
C ILE A 393 3.38 11.96 -0.39
N VAL A 394 3.23 11.28 0.74
CA VAL A 394 2.10 10.36 1.00
C VAL A 394 0.76 11.07 0.90
N LEU A 395 0.62 12.20 1.57
CA LEU A 395 -0.61 13.00 1.59
C LEU A 395 -1.03 13.40 0.17
N PHE A 396 -0.10 13.93 -0.63
CA PHE A 396 -0.42 14.36 -1.98
C PHE A 396 -0.71 13.19 -2.93
N ILE A 397 -0.10 12.02 -2.73
CA ILE A 397 -0.45 10.86 -3.54
C ILE A 397 -1.82 10.29 -3.13
N ALA A 398 -2.16 10.34 -1.84
CA ALA A 398 -3.47 9.95 -1.34
C ALA A 398 -4.59 10.96 -1.68
N ALA A 399 -4.24 12.19 -2.08
CA ALA A 399 -5.19 13.24 -2.47
C ALA A 399 -5.11 13.62 -3.98
N PRO A 400 -5.41 12.70 -4.93
CA PRO A 400 -5.45 13.01 -6.37
C PRO A 400 -6.31 14.22 -6.74
N PRO A 401 -7.49 14.47 -6.13
CA PRO A 401 -8.30 15.65 -6.46
C PRO A 401 -7.59 16.96 -6.11
N LEU A 402 -6.88 17.01 -4.98
CA LEU A 402 -6.12 18.19 -4.56
C LEU A 402 -5.00 18.49 -5.57
N VAL A 403 -4.23 17.47 -5.95
CA VAL A 403 -3.14 17.60 -6.93
C VAL A 403 -3.68 18.03 -8.30
N ARG A 404 -4.79 17.42 -8.75
CA ARG A 404 -5.45 17.85 -9.99
C ARG A 404 -5.95 19.29 -9.92
N ALA A 405 -6.42 19.76 -8.77
CA ALA A 405 -6.82 21.16 -8.60
C ALA A 405 -5.62 22.11 -8.67
N VAL A 406 -4.52 21.81 -7.97
CA VAL A 406 -3.29 22.61 -7.96
C VAL A 406 -2.70 22.75 -9.36
N PHE A 407 -2.69 21.67 -10.15
CA PHE A 407 -2.15 21.67 -11.51
C PHE A 407 -3.21 21.98 -12.60
N GLY A 408 -4.44 22.36 -12.24
CA GLY A 408 -5.49 22.73 -13.21
C GLY A 408 -5.98 21.57 -14.10
N LEU A 409 -5.79 20.33 -13.67
CA LEU A 409 -6.13 19.09 -14.41
C LEU A 409 -7.55 18.57 -14.11
N ASN A 410 -8.40 19.37 -13.45
CA ASN A 410 -9.77 18.95 -13.13
C ASN A 410 -10.58 18.65 -14.41
N PRO A 411 -11.37 17.56 -14.44
CA PRO A 411 -12.28 17.32 -15.54
C PRO A 411 -13.25 18.50 -15.65
N ARG A 412 -13.26 19.19 -16.79
CA ARG A 412 -14.25 20.25 -17.09
C ARG A 412 -15.64 19.62 -16.93
N LYS A 413 -16.46 20.14 -16.01
CA LYS A 413 -17.89 19.78 -15.94
C LYS A 413 -18.49 20.00 -17.34
N PRO A 414 -19.26 19.05 -17.89
CA PRO A 414 -19.98 19.29 -19.15
C PRO A 414 -20.79 20.58 -19.00
N LYS A 415 -20.61 21.51 -19.93
CA LYS A 415 -21.36 22.76 -19.94
C LYS A 415 -22.83 22.37 -20.06
N ALA A 416 -23.63 22.60 -19.02
CA ALA A 416 -25.05 22.31 -19.05
C ALA A 416 -25.65 23.00 -20.30
N SER A 417 -26.16 22.21 -21.23
CA SER A 417 -26.81 22.75 -22.42
C SER A 417 -27.99 23.60 -21.93
N ARG A 418 -27.94 24.92 -22.19
CA ARG A 418 -29.06 25.82 -21.91
C ARG A 418 -30.33 25.19 -22.49
N PRO A 419 -31.42 25.02 -21.72
CA PRO A 419 -32.67 24.54 -22.29
C PRO A 419 -33.09 25.51 -23.40
N LYS A 420 -33.26 24.99 -24.62
CA LYS A 420 -33.77 25.78 -25.75
C LYS A 420 -35.15 26.28 -25.34
N ARG A 421 -35.35 27.61 -25.39
CA ARG A 421 -36.68 28.23 -25.19
C ARG A 421 -37.67 27.57 -26.16
N PRO A 422 -38.87 27.16 -25.70
CA PRO A 422 -39.89 26.66 -26.60
C PRO A 422 -40.27 27.76 -27.58
N VAL A 423 -40.19 27.44 -28.87
CA VAL A 423 -40.65 28.32 -29.94
C VAL A 423 -42.17 28.43 -29.81
N GLN A 424 -42.68 29.61 -29.49
CA GLN A 424 -44.11 29.89 -29.56
C GLN A 424 -44.53 29.77 -31.03
N SER A 425 -45.28 28.71 -31.33
CA SER A 425 -46.04 28.61 -32.58
C SER A 425 -47.11 29.71 -32.53
N GLY A 426 -46.91 30.78 -33.29
CA GLY A 426 -47.96 31.76 -33.55
C GLY A 426 -49.07 31.10 -34.35
N ALA A 427 -50.22 30.89 -33.70
CA ALA A 427 -51.47 30.69 -34.40
C ALA A 427 -51.87 32.04 -35.01
N ALA A 428 -51.75 32.17 -36.33
CA ALA A 428 -52.46 33.19 -37.09
C ALA A 428 -53.85 32.64 -37.40
N ALA A 429 -54.87 33.36 -36.93
CA ALA A 429 -56.24 33.26 -37.40
C ALA A 429 -56.42 34.15 -38.64
#